data_AF-A0A831SG35-F1
#
_entry.id   AF-A0A831SG35-F1
#
_cell.length_a   1.000
_cell.length_b   1.000
_cell.length_c   1.000
_cell.angle_alpha   90.00
_cell.angle_beta   90.00
_cell.angle_gamma   90.00
#
_symmetry.space_group_name_H-M   'P 1'
#
loop_
_entity.id
_entity.type
_entity.pdbx_description
1 polymer ?
#
loop_
_entity_poly.entity_id
_entity_poly.type
_entity_poly.pdbx_seq_one_letter_code
_entity_poly.pdbx_strand_id
1 'polypeptide(L)'
;MEKIEERKEKIKKLLNAIDSSKKKGEILEKELNAVLSSKRRAQRDYENIQSELKDLRLKKEIFEKRKRLEEELRKIRESIRQREEELKKKRTERSRYKGIDEQLKDVESKMKDVDSKLSEVIKKIQKTETQIENIDREMKKVESKKNRIESLGPSAKCPTCERTLGEHYQRLIEKFEKEISENTENRMKIEQNLENYREKKIELDKLKDALLKRESYLRDMKIKERELNIAIEGIEREINREKQEIESKEKELYSMEKVTFDRSYLEETEKRAKLYYERYNRLVEEFNRKQEEIHALREEIKEREGDLKLVKEQIGELEKRIQDQEETERKIEAERERLADLNLLEDVMKSFRIDIISRIRPTISTYASKLLEILTDGKYSTLELDENYEILMYDNGRAYNINRFSGGEEDLANLCIRLAISEMLADRAGGEFNFIILDEIFGSQDANRRRNIISALNLLSNRFRQIFIITHIEDVKQFVNNAISVYEIEDGTSKIKIE
;
A
#
# COMPACT_ATOMS: atom_id res chain seq x y z
N MET A 1 46.50 -16.97 15.91
CA MET A 1 46.17 -18.11 15.04
C MET A 1 44.86 -18.78 15.42
N GLU A 2 44.69 -19.31 16.63
CA GLU A 2 43.45 -20.01 17.06
C GLU A 2 42.15 -19.19 16.86
N LYS A 3 42.12 -17.92 17.28
CA LYS A 3 40.98 -17.01 17.06
C LYS A 3 40.63 -16.76 15.58
N ILE A 4 41.61 -16.84 14.68
CA ILE A 4 41.38 -16.71 13.24
C ILE A 4 40.73 -17.97 12.72
N GLU A 5 41.19 -19.14 13.16
CA GLU A 5 40.66 -20.43 12.73
C GLU A 5 39.20 -20.62 13.18
N GLU A 6 38.88 -20.25 14.42
CA GLU A 6 37.50 -20.23 14.92
C GLU A 6 36.59 -19.32 14.08
N ARG A 7 37.07 -18.12 13.71
CA ARG A 7 36.33 -17.18 12.85
C ARG A 7 36.20 -17.69 11.41
N LYS A 8 37.20 -18.38 10.86
CA LYS A 8 37.13 -19.05 9.55
C LYS A 8 36.09 -20.17 9.56
N GLU A 9 36.01 -20.93 10.64
CA GLU A 9 34.96 -21.94 10.80
C GLU A 9 33.56 -21.30 10.87
N LYS A 10 33.43 -20.17 11.58
CA LYS A 10 32.18 -19.38 11.62
C LYS A 10 31.79 -18.87 10.23
N ILE A 11 32.73 -18.38 9.42
CA ILE A 11 32.48 -18.00 8.02
C ILE A 11 31.94 -19.19 7.21
N LYS A 12 32.53 -20.37 7.36
CA LYS A 12 32.09 -21.57 6.63
C LYS A 12 30.65 -21.95 7.00
N LYS A 13 30.30 -21.87 8.29
CA LYS A 13 28.93 -22.10 8.79
C LYS A 13 27.94 -21.07 8.21
N LEU A 14 28.30 -19.78 8.23
CA LEU A 14 27.48 -18.69 7.68
C LEU A 14 27.27 -18.84 6.16
N LEU A 15 28.33 -19.16 5.39
CA LEU A 15 28.23 -19.38 3.95
C LEU A 15 27.31 -20.54 3.60
N ASN A 16 27.44 -21.67 4.29
CA ASN A 16 26.54 -22.82 4.10
C ASN A 16 25.09 -22.46 4.44
N ALA A 17 24.88 -21.72 5.52
CA ALA A 17 23.55 -21.28 5.95
C ALA A 17 22.92 -20.32 4.91
N ILE A 18 23.68 -19.35 4.40
CA ILE A 18 23.24 -18.42 3.33
C ILE A 18 22.90 -19.18 2.06
N ASP A 19 23.74 -20.12 1.61
CA ASP A 19 23.49 -20.93 0.41
C ASP A 19 22.20 -21.78 0.56
N SER A 20 22.01 -22.39 1.73
CA SER A 20 20.79 -23.15 2.03
C SER A 20 19.53 -22.28 2.01
N SER A 21 19.58 -21.08 2.59
CA SER A 21 18.47 -20.12 2.55
C SER A 21 18.21 -19.60 1.14
N LYS A 22 19.25 -19.36 0.32
CA LYS A 22 19.09 -18.96 -1.09
C LYS A 22 18.39 -20.04 -1.90
N LYS A 23 18.82 -21.30 -1.77
CA LYS A 23 18.16 -22.46 -2.43
C LYS A 23 16.70 -22.61 -2.01
N LYS A 24 16.40 -22.44 -0.72
CA LYS A 24 15.01 -22.44 -0.22
C LYS A 24 14.19 -21.29 -0.82
N GLY A 25 14.80 -20.11 -0.97
CA GLY A 25 14.18 -18.95 -1.60
C GLY A 25 13.82 -19.20 -3.06
N GLU A 26 14.72 -19.80 -3.85
CA GLU A 26 14.44 -20.15 -5.24
C GLU A 26 13.28 -21.15 -5.39
N ILE A 27 13.17 -22.12 -4.48
CA ILE A 27 12.05 -23.08 -4.46
C ILE A 27 10.75 -22.34 -4.16
N LEU A 28 10.72 -21.51 -3.12
CA LEU A 28 9.55 -20.72 -2.75
C LEU A 28 9.13 -19.75 -3.87
N GLU A 29 10.07 -19.14 -4.59
CA GLU A 29 9.76 -18.27 -5.73
C GLU A 29 9.13 -19.05 -6.89
N LYS A 30 9.59 -20.27 -7.18
CA LYS A 30 8.95 -21.16 -8.17
C LYS A 30 7.52 -21.51 -7.75
N GLU A 31 7.32 -21.87 -6.49
CA GLU A 31 6.00 -22.18 -5.94
C GLU A 31 5.08 -20.95 -5.96
N LEU A 32 5.58 -19.77 -5.59
CA LEU A 32 4.83 -18.51 -5.64
C LEU A 32 4.35 -18.21 -7.07
N ASN A 33 5.22 -18.40 -8.06
CA ASN A 33 4.86 -18.22 -9.47
C ASN A 33 3.80 -19.23 -9.93
N ALA A 34 3.88 -20.48 -9.48
CA ALA A 34 2.86 -21.49 -9.75
C ALA A 34 1.50 -21.11 -9.12
N VAL A 35 1.50 -20.66 -7.87
CA VAL A 35 0.30 -20.17 -7.17
C VAL A 35 -0.25 -18.92 -7.86
N LEU A 36 0.60 -17.97 -8.28
CA LEU A 36 0.19 -16.77 -9.01
C LEU A 36 -0.53 -17.12 -10.32
N SER A 37 0.00 -18.08 -11.07
CA SER A 37 -0.62 -18.54 -12.31
C SER A 37 -1.98 -19.18 -12.07
N SER A 38 -2.11 -19.97 -11.00
CA SER A 38 -3.35 -20.62 -10.58
C SER A 38 -4.37 -19.60 -10.07
N LYS A 39 -3.93 -18.60 -9.29
CA LYS A 39 -4.74 -17.48 -8.81
C LYS A 39 -5.32 -16.68 -9.97
N ARG A 40 -4.51 -16.34 -10.99
CA ARG A 40 -4.98 -15.64 -12.20
C ARG A 40 -5.99 -16.45 -13.02
N ARG A 41 -5.89 -17.79 -13.02
CA ARG A 41 -6.92 -18.65 -13.65
C ARG A 41 -8.20 -18.64 -12.84
N ALA A 42 -8.11 -18.88 -11.52
CA ALA A 42 -9.27 -18.87 -10.63
C ALA A 42 -10.00 -17.51 -10.61
N GLN A 43 -9.26 -16.40 -10.71
CA GLN A 43 -9.83 -15.06 -10.83
C GLN A 43 -10.68 -14.93 -12.11
N ARG A 44 -10.14 -15.35 -13.26
CA ARG A 44 -10.88 -15.31 -14.53
C ARG A 44 -12.10 -16.21 -14.51
N ASP A 45 -11.98 -17.42 -13.94
CA ASP A 45 -13.12 -18.33 -13.79
C ASP A 45 -14.23 -17.69 -12.93
N TYR A 46 -13.84 -17.02 -11.84
CA TYR A 46 -14.77 -16.28 -10.97
C TYR A 46 -15.40 -15.07 -11.66
N GLU A 47 -14.64 -14.28 -12.42
CA GLU A 47 -15.16 -13.14 -13.18
C GLU A 47 -16.15 -13.59 -14.26
N ASN A 48 -15.83 -14.67 -14.98
CA ASN A 48 -16.69 -15.24 -16.02
C ASN A 48 -18.03 -15.70 -15.43
N ILE A 49 -18.02 -16.45 -14.33
CA ILE A 49 -19.27 -16.93 -13.73
C ILE A 49 -20.08 -15.80 -13.08
N GLN A 50 -19.42 -14.73 -12.60
CA GLN A 50 -20.12 -13.54 -12.13
C GLN A 50 -20.82 -12.80 -13.28
N SER A 51 -20.18 -12.72 -14.45
CA SER A 51 -20.83 -12.19 -15.66
C SER A 51 -22.04 -13.04 -16.05
N GLU A 52 -21.89 -14.37 -16.06
CA GLU A 52 -22.98 -15.30 -16.36
C GLU A 52 -24.16 -15.14 -15.36
N LEU A 53 -23.87 -15.03 -14.06
CA LEU A 53 -24.90 -14.80 -13.04
C LEU A 53 -25.63 -13.48 -13.24
N LYS A 54 -24.93 -12.42 -13.65
CA LYS A 54 -25.54 -11.12 -13.95
C LYS A 54 -26.53 -11.26 -15.09
N ASP A 55 -26.14 -11.95 -16.16
CA ASP A 55 -27.01 -12.18 -17.31
C ASP A 55 -28.22 -13.05 -16.94
N LEU A 56 -28.03 -14.11 -16.17
CA LEU A 56 -29.12 -14.96 -15.68
C LEU A 56 -30.11 -14.20 -14.78
N ARG A 57 -29.62 -13.29 -13.93
CA ARG A 57 -30.47 -12.43 -13.08
C ARG A 57 -31.28 -11.44 -13.91
N LEU A 58 -30.68 -10.84 -14.93
CA LEU A 58 -31.40 -9.98 -15.87
C LEU A 58 -32.49 -10.78 -16.62
N LYS A 59 -32.16 -11.98 -17.09
CA LYS A 59 -33.12 -12.89 -17.74
C LYS A 59 -34.28 -13.26 -16.80
N LYS A 60 -34.00 -13.50 -15.51
CA LYS A 60 -35.01 -13.76 -14.48
C LYS A 60 -35.98 -12.58 -14.34
N GLU A 61 -35.46 -11.36 -14.23
CA GLU A 61 -36.26 -10.16 -14.05
C GLU A 61 -37.19 -9.92 -15.24
N ILE A 62 -36.66 -10.04 -16.47
CA ILE A 62 -37.44 -9.94 -17.71
C ILE A 62 -38.53 -11.01 -17.73
N PHE A 63 -38.19 -12.26 -17.42
CA PHE A 63 -39.15 -13.38 -17.40
C PHE A 63 -40.27 -13.17 -16.37
N GLU A 64 -39.95 -12.76 -15.14
CA GLU A 64 -40.93 -12.51 -14.09
C GLU A 64 -41.82 -11.28 -14.38
N LYS A 65 -41.26 -10.23 -14.98
CA LYS A 65 -42.04 -9.06 -15.41
C LYS A 65 -43.00 -9.44 -16.55
N ARG A 66 -42.51 -10.18 -17.54
CA ARG A 66 -43.32 -10.69 -18.66
C ARG A 66 -44.48 -11.56 -18.17
N LYS A 67 -44.21 -12.51 -17.27
CA LYS A 67 -45.24 -13.39 -16.69
C LYS A 67 -46.31 -12.62 -15.91
N ARG A 68 -45.92 -11.56 -15.17
CA ARG A 68 -46.87 -10.68 -14.47
C ARG A 68 -47.77 -9.93 -15.45
N LEU A 69 -47.19 -9.33 -16.49
CA LEU A 69 -47.95 -8.64 -17.54
C LEU A 69 -48.92 -9.58 -18.28
N GLU A 70 -48.48 -10.80 -18.60
CA GLU A 70 -49.33 -11.82 -19.23
C GLU A 70 -50.54 -12.19 -18.34
N GLU A 71 -50.33 -12.34 -17.03
CA GLU A 71 -51.39 -12.63 -16.07
C GLU A 71 -52.35 -11.44 -15.87
N GLU A 72 -51.84 -10.20 -15.84
CA GLU A 72 -52.67 -8.99 -15.82
C GLU A 72 -53.52 -8.85 -17.07
N LEU A 73 -52.93 -9.03 -18.26
CA LEU A 73 -53.65 -9.03 -19.54
C LEU A 73 -54.73 -10.09 -19.56
N ARG A 74 -54.47 -11.28 -19.03
CA ARG A 74 -55.47 -12.35 -18.92
C ARG A 74 -56.66 -11.90 -18.06
N LYS A 75 -56.42 -11.30 -16.90
CA LYS A 75 -57.48 -10.80 -16.00
C LYS A 75 -58.31 -9.69 -16.64
N ILE A 76 -57.66 -8.73 -17.31
CA ILE A 76 -58.37 -7.64 -18.01
C ILE A 76 -59.21 -8.20 -19.17
N ARG A 77 -58.69 -9.17 -19.94
CA ARG A 77 -59.46 -9.84 -21.01
C ARG A 77 -60.68 -10.58 -20.47
N GLU A 78 -60.57 -11.22 -19.30
CA GLU A 78 -61.69 -11.89 -18.65
C GLU A 78 -62.75 -10.89 -18.15
N SER A 79 -62.29 -9.78 -17.56
CA SER A 79 -63.11 -8.62 -17.14
C SER A 79 -63.91 -8.02 -18.32
N ILE A 80 -63.27 -7.78 -19.46
CA ILE A 80 -63.93 -7.31 -20.70
C ILE A 80 -64.99 -8.32 -21.16
N ARG A 81 -64.67 -9.62 -21.18
CA ARG A 81 -65.65 -10.66 -21.60
C ARG A 81 -66.91 -10.64 -20.74
N GLN A 82 -66.77 -10.50 -19.42
CA GLN A 82 -67.91 -10.42 -18.51
C GLN A 82 -68.76 -9.16 -18.78
N ARG A 83 -68.12 -8.01 -18.99
CA ARG A 83 -68.81 -6.76 -19.34
C ARG A 83 -69.47 -6.80 -20.71
N GLU A 84 -68.85 -7.42 -21.72
CA GLU A 84 -69.44 -7.61 -23.05
C GLU A 84 -70.71 -8.50 -22.97
N GLU A 85 -70.72 -9.50 -22.08
CA GLU A 85 -71.91 -10.32 -21.83
C GLU A 85 -73.02 -9.53 -21.13
N GLU A 86 -72.69 -8.70 -20.13
CA GLU A 86 -73.63 -7.79 -19.47
C GLU A 86 -74.21 -6.77 -20.45
N LEU A 87 -73.35 -6.18 -21.28
CA LEU A 87 -73.74 -5.24 -22.34
C LEU A 87 -74.71 -5.89 -23.31
N LYS A 88 -74.47 -7.15 -23.70
CA LYS A 88 -75.38 -7.90 -24.57
C LYS A 88 -76.75 -8.08 -23.91
N LYS A 89 -76.80 -8.47 -22.62
CA LYS A 89 -78.06 -8.61 -21.86
C LYS A 89 -78.84 -7.29 -21.82
N LYS A 90 -78.19 -6.17 -21.46
CA LYS A 90 -78.82 -4.84 -21.42
C LYS A 90 -79.26 -4.35 -22.81
N ARG A 91 -78.50 -4.62 -23.87
CA ARG A 91 -78.92 -4.31 -25.26
C ARG A 91 -80.16 -5.11 -25.68
N THR A 92 -80.23 -6.40 -25.32
CA THR A 92 -81.42 -7.23 -25.55
C THR A 92 -82.62 -6.70 -24.76
N GLU A 93 -82.43 -6.29 -23.50
CA GLU A 93 -83.48 -5.67 -22.70
C GLU A 93 -83.98 -4.35 -23.30
N ARG A 94 -83.06 -3.46 -23.70
CA ARG A 94 -83.36 -2.21 -24.39
C ARG A 94 -84.17 -2.43 -25.67
N SER A 95 -83.90 -3.51 -26.42
CA SER A 95 -84.62 -3.79 -27.68
C SER A 95 -86.13 -3.97 -27.50
N ARG A 96 -86.59 -4.33 -26.30
CA ARG A 96 -88.03 -4.45 -25.95
C ARG A 96 -88.74 -3.11 -25.92
N TYR A 97 -87.99 -2.01 -25.81
CA TYR A 97 -88.49 -0.64 -25.74
C TYR A 97 -88.43 0.06 -27.12
N LYS A 98 -88.01 -0.66 -28.17
CA LYS A 98 -87.89 -0.10 -29.52
C LYS A 98 -89.28 0.27 -30.06
N GLY A 99 -89.40 1.46 -30.65
CA GLY A 99 -90.65 1.97 -31.23
C GLY A 99 -91.59 2.65 -30.22
N ILE A 100 -91.18 2.82 -28.96
CA ILE A 100 -91.99 3.55 -27.97
C ILE A 100 -92.18 5.02 -28.37
N ASP A 101 -91.18 5.66 -28.99
CA ASP A 101 -91.34 7.02 -29.49
C ASP A 101 -92.43 7.14 -30.58
N GLU A 102 -92.55 6.14 -31.45
CA GLU A 102 -93.61 6.10 -32.47
C GLU A 102 -94.98 5.85 -31.84
N GLN A 103 -95.05 4.95 -30.85
CA GLN A 103 -96.28 4.70 -30.09
C GLN A 103 -96.73 5.92 -29.27
N LEU A 104 -95.80 6.65 -28.65
CA LEU A 104 -96.10 7.90 -27.94
C LEU A 104 -96.66 8.95 -28.90
N LYS A 105 -96.01 9.15 -30.05
CA LYS A 105 -96.50 10.09 -31.08
C LYS A 105 -97.90 9.72 -31.59
N ASP A 106 -98.18 8.43 -31.81
CA ASP A 106 -99.50 7.95 -32.21
C ASP A 106 -100.56 8.26 -31.14
N VAL A 107 -100.29 7.94 -29.87
CA VAL A 107 -101.20 8.23 -28.76
C VAL A 107 -101.42 9.74 -28.59
N GLU A 108 -100.37 10.56 -28.67
CA GLU A 108 -100.47 12.02 -28.61
C GLU A 108 -101.32 12.58 -29.75
N SER A 109 -101.20 12.02 -30.96
CA SER A 109 -102.03 12.42 -32.12
C SER A 109 -103.49 12.04 -31.95
N LYS A 110 -103.77 10.83 -31.43
CA LYS A 110 -105.12 10.35 -31.13
C LYS A 110 -105.76 11.18 -30.02
N MET A 111 -104.99 11.57 -29.00
CA MET A 111 -105.47 12.46 -27.95
C MET A 111 -105.87 13.82 -28.52
N LYS A 112 -105.07 14.41 -29.40
CA LYS A 112 -105.42 15.68 -30.08
C LYS A 112 -106.71 15.57 -30.91
N ASP A 113 -106.91 14.45 -31.61
CA ASP A 113 -108.13 14.18 -32.38
C ASP A 113 -109.36 13.95 -31.47
N VAL A 114 -109.19 13.27 -30.34
CA VAL A 114 -110.27 13.13 -29.35
C VAL A 114 -110.61 14.49 -28.73
N ASP A 115 -109.63 15.30 -28.36
CA ASP A 115 -109.85 16.63 -27.79
C ASP A 115 -110.57 17.58 -28.76
N SER A 116 -110.26 17.52 -30.06
CA SER A 116 -110.95 18.30 -31.09
C SER A 116 -112.42 17.86 -31.23
N LYS A 117 -112.68 16.55 -31.30
CA LYS A 117 -114.03 15.97 -31.35
C LYS A 117 -114.85 16.30 -30.10
N LEU A 118 -114.22 16.24 -28.93
CA LEU A 118 -114.88 16.54 -27.65
C LEU A 118 -115.28 18.02 -27.59
N SER A 119 -114.39 18.91 -28.07
CA SER A 119 -114.66 20.35 -28.20
C SER A 119 -115.83 20.63 -29.16
N GLU A 120 -115.91 19.92 -30.29
CA GLU A 120 -117.04 20.03 -31.23
C GLU A 120 -118.36 19.54 -30.63
N VAL A 121 -118.35 18.39 -29.96
CA VAL A 121 -119.54 17.83 -29.31
C VAL A 121 -120.05 18.75 -28.20
N ILE A 122 -119.15 19.33 -27.39
CA ILE A 122 -119.52 20.33 -26.37
C ILE A 122 -120.19 21.55 -27.02
N LYS A 123 -119.65 22.08 -28.12
CA LYS A 123 -120.27 23.20 -28.84
C LYS A 123 -121.66 22.83 -29.37
N LYS A 124 -121.84 21.60 -29.88
CA LYS A 124 -123.14 21.10 -30.34
C LYS A 124 -124.14 21.00 -29.19
N ILE A 125 -123.73 20.43 -28.05
CA ILE A 125 -124.54 20.36 -26.82
C ILE A 125 -125.00 21.77 -26.42
N GLN A 126 -124.07 22.72 -26.27
CA GLN A 126 -124.39 24.10 -25.88
C GLN A 126 -125.37 24.78 -26.85
N LYS A 127 -125.15 24.62 -28.15
CA LYS A 127 -126.03 25.18 -29.19
C LYS A 127 -127.44 24.57 -29.12
N THR A 128 -127.53 23.25 -28.95
CA THR A 128 -128.79 22.52 -28.85
C THR A 128 -129.54 22.87 -27.57
N GLU A 129 -128.85 23.05 -26.44
CA GLU A 129 -129.43 23.54 -25.19
C GLU A 129 -130.02 24.95 -25.36
N THR A 130 -129.30 25.87 -26.02
CA THR A 130 -129.85 27.21 -26.35
C THR A 130 -131.06 27.15 -27.28
N GLN A 131 -131.10 26.20 -28.23
CA GLN A 131 -132.27 26.00 -29.09
C GLN A 131 -133.50 25.53 -28.30
N ILE A 132 -133.31 24.59 -27.37
CA ILE A 132 -134.38 24.14 -26.46
C ILE A 132 -134.88 25.33 -25.63
N GLU A 133 -133.98 26.11 -25.02
CA GLU A 133 -134.36 27.29 -24.24
C GLU A 133 -135.16 28.31 -25.06
N ASN A 134 -134.79 28.52 -26.33
CA ASN A 134 -135.51 29.43 -27.22
C ASN A 134 -136.91 28.91 -27.56
N ILE A 135 -137.03 27.63 -27.90
CA ILE A 135 -138.34 27.00 -28.18
C ILE A 135 -139.22 27.03 -26.94
N ASP A 136 -138.68 26.77 -25.75
CA ASP A 136 -139.41 26.87 -24.49
C ASP A 136 -139.93 28.30 -24.23
N ARG A 137 -139.15 29.33 -24.57
CA ARG A 137 -139.59 30.72 -24.49
C ARG A 137 -140.69 31.03 -25.51
N GLU A 138 -140.60 30.52 -26.74
CA GLU A 138 -141.63 30.71 -27.76
C GLU A 138 -142.92 29.98 -27.39
N MET A 139 -142.84 28.73 -26.95
CA MET A 139 -143.98 27.98 -26.42
C MET A 139 -144.66 28.73 -25.28
N LYS A 140 -143.92 29.23 -24.28
CA LYS A 140 -144.50 30.06 -23.20
C LYS A 140 -145.19 31.34 -23.70
N LYS A 141 -144.67 31.96 -24.76
CA LYS A 141 -145.31 33.13 -25.39
C LYS A 141 -146.60 32.75 -26.11
N VAL A 142 -146.64 31.61 -26.80
CA VAL A 142 -147.84 31.11 -27.48
C VAL A 142 -148.88 30.65 -26.45
N GLU A 143 -148.46 29.95 -25.41
CA GLU A 143 -149.29 29.50 -24.29
C GLU A 143 -149.92 30.68 -23.53
N SER A 144 -149.14 31.73 -23.23
CA SER A 144 -149.69 32.93 -22.59
C SER A 144 -150.66 33.70 -23.47
N LYS A 145 -150.45 33.72 -24.80
CA LYS A 145 -151.44 34.26 -25.77
C LYS A 145 -152.70 33.40 -25.81
N LYS A 146 -152.57 32.07 -25.82
CA LYS A 146 -153.69 31.12 -25.76
C LYS A 146 -154.52 31.35 -24.49
N ASN A 147 -153.89 31.30 -23.32
CA ASN A 147 -154.57 31.48 -22.02
C ASN A 147 -155.27 32.85 -21.92
N ARG A 148 -154.67 33.90 -22.49
CA ARG A 148 -155.27 35.25 -22.52
C ARG A 148 -156.50 35.31 -23.43
N ILE A 149 -156.53 34.58 -24.54
CA ILE A 149 -157.73 34.46 -25.38
C ILE A 149 -158.77 33.56 -24.69
N GLU A 150 -158.36 32.46 -24.05
CA GLU A 150 -159.26 31.58 -23.29
C GLU A 150 -160.01 32.30 -22.17
N SER A 151 -159.32 33.18 -21.44
CA SER A 151 -159.93 33.97 -20.35
C SER A 151 -160.99 34.98 -20.79
N LEU A 152 -161.03 35.34 -22.09
CA LEU A 152 -162.01 36.29 -22.64
C LEU A 152 -163.34 35.59 -23.01
N GLY A 153 -163.31 34.30 -23.35
CA GLY A 153 -164.49 33.51 -23.69
C GLY A 153 -165.13 33.83 -25.07
N PRO A 154 -166.07 32.98 -25.55
CA PRO A 154 -166.57 33.02 -26.94
C PRO A 154 -167.37 34.29 -27.29
N SER A 155 -167.94 34.95 -26.27
CA SER A 155 -168.82 36.11 -26.39
C SER A 155 -168.12 37.46 -26.18
N ALA A 156 -166.81 37.48 -25.90
CA ALA A 156 -166.05 38.73 -25.75
C ALA A 156 -165.69 39.39 -27.09
N LYS A 157 -165.52 40.71 -27.06
CA LYS A 157 -165.03 41.50 -28.20
C LYS A 157 -163.51 41.32 -28.34
N CYS A 158 -163.06 41.08 -29.58
CA CYS A 158 -161.64 40.90 -29.89
C CYS A 158 -160.80 42.13 -29.49
N PRO A 159 -159.72 41.99 -28.70
CA PRO A 159 -158.90 43.11 -28.23
C PRO A 159 -158.16 43.89 -29.33
N THR A 160 -158.14 43.40 -30.57
CA THR A 160 -157.42 44.02 -31.70
C THR A 160 -158.35 44.62 -32.75
N CYS A 161 -159.60 44.14 -32.86
CA CYS A 161 -160.54 44.57 -33.90
C CYS A 161 -162.01 44.73 -33.45
N GLU A 162 -162.28 44.68 -32.14
CA GLU A 162 -163.55 44.98 -31.44
C GLU A 162 -164.81 44.19 -31.86
N ARG A 163 -164.69 43.21 -32.76
CA ARG A 163 -165.77 42.29 -33.16
C ARG A 163 -165.90 41.11 -32.19
N THR A 164 -167.12 40.60 -31.99
CA THR A 164 -167.39 39.43 -31.15
C THR A 164 -166.67 38.19 -31.69
N LEU A 165 -165.95 37.49 -30.82
CA LEU A 165 -165.01 36.44 -31.20
C LEU A 165 -165.69 35.18 -31.79
N GLY A 166 -166.89 34.78 -31.34
CA GLY A 166 -167.77 33.81 -32.02
C GLY A 166 -167.03 32.60 -32.63
N GLU A 167 -167.27 32.31 -33.91
CA GLU A 167 -166.61 31.21 -34.64
C GLU A 167 -165.08 31.39 -34.81
N HIS A 168 -164.56 32.62 -34.71
CA HIS A 168 -163.13 32.91 -34.82
C HIS A 168 -162.36 32.55 -33.54
N TYR A 169 -163.03 32.51 -32.38
CA TYR A 169 -162.46 32.05 -31.10
C TYR A 169 -161.89 30.64 -31.24
N GLN A 170 -162.70 29.73 -31.77
CA GLN A 170 -162.38 28.31 -31.86
C GLN A 170 -161.22 28.05 -32.83
N ARG A 171 -161.18 28.76 -33.97
CA ARG A 171 -160.06 28.69 -34.93
C ARG A 171 -158.75 29.25 -34.38
N LEU A 172 -158.79 30.26 -33.50
CA LEU A 172 -157.57 30.83 -32.89
C LEU A 172 -157.00 29.93 -31.80
N ILE A 173 -157.86 29.31 -30.99
CA ILE A 173 -157.46 28.29 -30.01
C ILE A 173 -156.84 27.09 -30.73
N GLU A 174 -157.50 26.55 -31.76
CA GLU A 174 -156.97 25.44 -32.57
C GLU A 174 -155.61 25.80 -33.22
N LYS A 175 -155.45 27.05 -33.68
CA LYS A 175 -154.18 27.52 -34.25
C LYS A 175 -153.06 27.53 -33.20
N PHE A 176 -153.31 28.04 -32.00
CA PHE A 176 -152.32 28.05 -30.93
C PHE A 176 -152.05 26.64 -30.38
N GLU A 177 -153.06 25.77 -30.30
CA GLU A 177 -152.87 24.36 -29.93
C GLU A 177 -152.03 23.63 -30.96
N LYS A 178 -152.26 23.88 -32.24
CA LYS A 178 -151.43 23.34 -33.32
C LYS A 178 -150.00 23.85 -33.24
N GLU A 179 -149.78 25.15 -33.03
CA GLU A 179 -148.46 25.76 -32.92
C GLU A 179 -147.69 25.28 -31.66
N ILE A 180 -148.39 25.07 -30.53
CA ILE A 180 -147.83 24.44 -29.33
C ILE A 180 -147.46 22.98 -29.63
N SER A 181 -148.34 22.23 -30.30
CA SER A 181 -148.09 20.81 -30.65
C SER A 181 -146.88 20.63 -31.56
N GLU A 182 -146.75 21.47 -32.59
CA GLU A 182 -145.62 21.48 -33.52
C GLU A 182 -144.31 21.85 -32.80
N ASN A 183 -144.35 22.84 -31.90
CA ASN A 183 -143.19 23.21 -31.09
C ASN A 183 -142.82 22.15 -30.05
N THR A 184 -143.77 21.45 -29.44
CA THR A 184 -143.48 20.31 -28.57
C THR A 184 -142.83 19.15 -29.32
N GLU A 185 -143.29 18.85 -30.54
CA GLU A 185 -142.69 17.80 -31.36
C GLU A 185 -141.26 18.18 -31.79
N ASN A 186 -141.06 19.44 -32.18
CA ASN A 186 -139.75 19.98 -32.50
C ASN A 186 -138.80 19.96 -31.29
N ARG A 187 -139.28 20.35 -30.11
CA ARG A 187 -138.54 20.29 -28.85
C ARG A 187 -138.12 18.85 -28.53
N MET A 188 -139.01 17.88 -28.67
CA MET A 188 -138.73 16.47 -28.42
C MET A 188 -137.65 15.92 -29.36
N LYS A 189 -137.69 16.29 -30.66
CA LYS A 189 -136.63 15.93 -31.63
C LYS A 189 -135.27 16.54 -31.27
N ILE A 190 -135.26 17.77 -30.76
CA ILE A 190 -134.04 18.47 -30.35
C ILE A 190 -133.48 17.89 -29.04
N GLU A 191 -134.34 17.50 -28.10
CA GLU A 191 -133.94 16.78 -26.88
C GLU A 191 -133.32 15.42 -27.19
N GLN A 192 -133.89 14.66 -28.14
CA GLN A 192 -133.29 13.40 -28.58
C GLN A 192 -131.88 13.61 -29.17
N ASN A 193 -131.68 14.69 -29.94
CA ASN A 193 -130.35 15.04 -30.45
C ASN A 193 -129.38 15.45 -29.33
N LEU A 194 -129.86 16.17 -28.31
CA LEU A 194 -129.07 16.54 -27.15
C LEU A 194 -128.58 15.28 -26.40
N GLU A 195 -129.45 14.30 -26.20
CA GLU A 195 -129.09 13.05 -25.52
C GLU A 195 -128.05 12.27 -26.33
N ASN A 196 -128.23 12.15 -27.65
CA ASN A 196 -127.23 11.54 -28.53
C ASN A 196 -125.86 12.23 -28.44
N TYR A 197 -125.83 13.56 -28.33
CA TYR A 197 -124.56 14.29 -28.15
C TYR A 197 -123.96 14.08 -26.76
N ARG A 198 -124.78 13.95 -25.71
CA ARG A 198 -124.32 13.64 -24.35
C ARG A 198 -123.73 12.23 -24.24
N GLU A 199 -124.39 11.23 -24.84
CA GLU A 199 -123.84 9.87 -24.94
C GLU A 199 -122.50 9.86 -25.67
N LYS A 200 -122.42 10.54 -26.81
CA LYS A 200 -121.18 10.66 -27.59
C LYS A 200 -120.06 11.36 -26.82
N LYS A 201 -120.39 12.34 -25.97
CA LYS A 201 -119.42 12.98 -25.08
C LYS A 201 -118.86 11.98 -24.07
N ILE A 202 -119.72 11.18 -23.42
CA ILE A 202 -119.31 10.16 -22.45
C ILE A 202 -118.38 9.12 -23.10
N GLU A 203 -118.66 8.70 -24.34
CA GLU A 203 -117.78 7.81 -25.09
C GLU A 203 -116.40 8.41 -25.35
N LEU A 204 -116.36 9.69 -25.77
CA LEU A 204 -115.10 10.40 -26.02
C LEU A 204 -114.30 10.64 -24.74
N ASP A 205 -114.95 10.95 -23.61
CA ASP A 205 -114.31 11.08 -22.30
C ASP A 205 -113.67 9.76 -21.86
N LYS A 206 -114.39 8.62 -21.99
CA LYS A 206 -113.83 7.28 -21.71
C LYS A 206 -112.62 6.96 -22.60
N LEU A 207 -112.70 7.30 -23.88
CA LEU A 207 -111.59 7.09 -24.81
C LEU A 207 -110.37 7.95 -24.44
N LYS A 208 -110.59 9.20 -24.03
CA LYS A 208 -109.54 10.11 -23.56
C LYS A 208 -108.84 9.55 -22.31
N ASP A 209 -109.58 9.06 -21.33
CA ASP A 209 -109.01 8.44 -20.13
C ASP A 209 -108.18 7.19 -20.46
N ALA A 210 -108.64 6.37 -21.40
CA ALA A 210 -107.89 5.21 -21.87
C ALA A 210 -106.58 5.62 -22.56
N LEU A 211 -106.61 6.68 -23.38
CA LEU A 211 -105.42 7.23 -24.02
C LEU A 211 -104.44 7.84 -23.01
N LEU A 212 -104.92 8.55 -21.98
CA LEU A 212 -104.08 9.10 -20.90
C LEU A 212 -103.36 8.00 -20.11
N LYS A 213 -104.05 6.90 -19.76
CA LYS A 213 -103.43 5.74 -19.11
C LYS A 213 -102.40 5.06 -20.01
N ARG A 214 -102.65 5.01 -21.32
CA ARG A 214 -101.70 4.47 -22.28
C ARG A 214 -100.47 5.37 -22.42
N GLU A 215 -100.67 6.68 -22.44
CA GLU A 215 -99.59 7.67 -22.50
C GLU A 215 -98.67 7.56 -21.27
N SER A 216 -99.22 7.51 -20.06
CA SER A 216 -98.42 7.40 -18.83
C SER A 216 -97.57 6.12 -18.83
N TYR A 217 -98.16 4.98 -19.18
CA TYR A 217 -97.44 3.72 -19.32
C TYR A 217 -96.28 3.80 -20.31
N LEU A 218 -96.50 4.42 -21.48
CA LEU A 218 -95.45 4.59 -22.48
C LEU A 218 -94.34 5.55 -22.01
N ARG A 219 -94.68 6.60 -21.24
CA ARG A 219 -93.69 7.50 -20.63
C ARG A 219 -92.81 6.78 -19.61
N ASP A 220 -93.40 5.93 -18.76
CA ASP A 220 -92.64 5.12 -17.79
C ASP A 220 -91.67 4.17 -18.49
N MET A 221 -92.11 3.53 -19.57
CA MET A 221 -91.25 2.69 -20.39
C MET A 221 -90.12 3.48 -21.07
N LYS A 222 -90.38 4.72 -21.48
CA LYS A 222 -89.35 5.62 -22.03
C LYS A 222 -88.30 6.03 -20.99
N ILE A 223 -88.68 6.19 -19.74
CA ILE A 223 -87.73 6.44 -18.64
C ILE A 223 -86.80 5.23 -18.48
N LYS A 224 -87.35 4.00 -18.45
CA LYS A 224 -86.55 2.77 -18.37
C LYS A 224 -85.61 2.60 -19.57
N GLU A 225 -86.05 2.95 -20.77
CA GLU A 225 -85.19 2.95 -21.96
C GLU A 225 -83.98 3.90 -21.79
N ARG A 226 -84.21 5.11 -21.24
CA ARG A 226 -83.13 6.06 -20.96
C ARG A 226 -82.15 5.55 -19.91
N GLU A 227 -82.64 4.96 -18.83
CA GLU A 227 -81.79 4.35 -17.80
C GLU A 227 -80.91 3.23 -18.38
N LEU A 228 -81.50 2.38 -19.23
CA LEU A 228 -80.75 1.34 -19.94
C LEU A 228 -79.69 1.93 -20.89
N ASN A 229 -80.00 3.02 -21.60
CA ASN A 229 -79.03 3.70 -22.47
C ASN A 229 -77.84 4.25 -21.68
N ILE A 230 -78.08 4.91 -20.55
CA ILE A 230 -77.00 5.43 -19.69
C ILE A 230 -76.13 4.29 -19.16
N ALA A 231 -76.74 3.17 -18.74
CA ALA A 231 -76.01 2.00 -18.29
C ALA A 231 -75.17 1.36 -19.42
N ILE A 232 -75.72 1.25 -20.63
CA ILE A 232 -75.01 0.76 -21.83
C ILE A 232 -73.80 1.65 -22.13
N GLU A 233 -73.99 2.97 -22.18
CA GLU A 233 -72.90 3.93 -22.44
C GLU A 233 -71.82 3.92 -21.34
N GLY A 234 -72.21 3.66 -20.09
CA GLY A 234 -71.28 3.47 -18.98
C GLY A 234 -70.39 2.23 -19.18
N ILE A 235 -71.02 1.08 -19.47
CA ILE A 235 -70.30 -0.18 -19.72
C ILE A 235 -69.40 -0.08 -20.96
N GLU A 236 -69.87 0.57 -22.04
CA GLU A 236 -69.07 0.79 -23.25
C GLU A 236 -67.83 1.64 -23.00
N ARG A 237 -67.95 2.68 -22.16
CA ARG A 237 -66.81 3.51 -21.75
C ARG A 237 -65.78 2.71 -20.96
N GLU A 238 -66.21 1.89 -20.01
CA GLU A 238 -65.31 1.02 -19.23
C GLU A 238 -64.61 -0.02 -20.12
N ILE A 239 -65.35 -0.68 -21.02
CA ILE A 239 -64.76 -1.61 -22.01
C ILE A 239 -63.70 -0.91 -22.86
N ASN A 240 -63.98 0.31 -23.34
CA ASN A 240 -63.01 1.06 -24.16
C ASN A 240 -61.75 1.44 -23.38
N ARG A 241 -61.87 1.80 -22.09
CA ARG A 241 -60.72 2.07 -21.22
C ARG A 241 -59.86 0.83 -21.03
N GLU A 242 -60.47 -0.32 -20.71
CA GLU A 242 -59.74 -1.58 -20.56
C GLU A 242 -59.11 -2.04 -21.88
N LYS A 243 -59.75 -1.79 -23.04
CA LYS A 243 -59.15 -2.07 -24.36
C LYS A 243 -57.90 -1.22 -24.61
N GLN A 244 -57.91 0.06 -24.24
CA GLN A 244 -56.72 0.92 -24.32
C GLN A 244 -55.61 0.45 -23.37
N GLU A 245 -55.97 -0.02 -22.16
CA GLU A 245 -55.01 -0.60 -21.22
C GLU A 245 -54.39 -1.91 -21.74
N ILE A 246 -55.19 -2.77 -22.38
CA ILE A 246 -54.67 -3.95 -23.08
C ILE A 246 -53.68 -3.53 -24.16
N GLU A 247 -54.04 -2.54 -25.00
CA GLU A 247 -53.17 -2.11 -26.10
C GLU A 247 -51.81 -1.58 -25.60
N SER A 248 -51.80 -0.80 -24.52
CA SER A 248 -50.56 -0.28 -23.94
C SER A 248 -49.71 -1.40 -23.32
N LYS A 249 -50.33 -2.32 -22.57
CA LYS A 249 -49.64 -3.48 -21.98
C LYS A 249 -49.16 -4.49 -23.01
N GLU A 250 -49.89 -4.68 -24.11
CA GLU A 250 -49.46 -5.53 -25.23
C GLU A 250 -48.26 -4.93 -25.97
N LYS A 251 -48.22 -3.60 -26.15
CA LYS A 251 -47.04 -2.91 -26.70
C LYS A 251 -45.82 -3.07 -25.79
N GLU A 252 -46.01 -2.96 -24.47
CA GLU A 252 -44.95 -3.23 -23.49
C GLU A 252 -44.48 -4.70 -23.56
N LEU A 253 -45.40 -5.65 -23.69
CA LEU A 253 -45.07 -7.07 -23.81
C LEU A 253 -44.34 -7.40 -25.14
N TYR A 254 -44.67 -6.69 -26.22
CA TYR A 254 -44.07 -6.88 -27.54
C TYR A 254 -42.65 -6.30 -27.62
N SER A 255 -42.38 -5.18 -26.94
CA SER A 255 -41.04 -4.60 -26.85
C SER A 255 -40.10 -5.40 -25.92
N MET A 256 -40.66 -6.23 -25.04
CA MET A 256 -39.88 -7.13 -24.20
C MET A 256 -39.40 -8.37 -24.97
N GLU A 257 -38.10 -8.64 -24.83
CA GLU A 257 -37.47 -9.84 -25.39
C GLU A 257 -38.13 -11.13 -24.84
N LYS A 258 -38.29 -12.13 -25.71
CA LYS A 258 -38.76 -13.46 -25.29
C LYS A 258 -37.59 -14.22 -24.68
N VAL A 259 -37.54 -14.20 -23.37
CA VAL A 259 -36.50 -14.88 -22.60
C VAL A 259 -37.09 -16.11 -21.92
N THR A 260 -36.39 -17.23 -22.02
CA THR A 260 -36.63 -18.41 -21.18
C THR A 260 -35.72 -18.35 -19.95
N PHE A 261 -36.28 -18.65 -18.78
CA PHE A 261 -35.54 -18.66 -17.52
C PHE A 261 -35.70 -20.02 -16.83
N ASP A 262 -34.57 -20.66 -16.53
CA ASP A 262 -34.52 -21.87 -15.72
C ASP A 262 -33.98 -21.53 -14.33
N ARG A 263 -34.84 -21.73 -13.32
CA ARG A 263 -34.50 -21.49 -11.92
C ARG A 263 -33.41 -22.46 -11.42
N SER A 264 -33.44 -23.71 -11.86
CA SER A 264 -32.49 -24.74 -11.42
C SER A 264 -31.09 -24.41 -11.92
N TYR A 265 -30.98 -23.93 -13.16
CA TYR A 265 -29.71 -23.49 -13.74
C TYR A 265 -29.11 -22.29 -13.00
N LEU A 266 -29.94 -21.32 -12.58
CA LEU A 266 -29.47 -20.20 -11.75
C LEU A 266 -28.94 -20.69 -10.40
N GLU A 267 -29.68 -21.55 -9.71
CA GLU A 267 -29.28 -22.09 -8.40
C GLU A 267 -27.98 -22.90 -8.49
N GLU A 268 -27.80 -23.69 -9.56
CA GLU A 268 -26.57 -24.43 -9.82
C GLU A 268 -25.39 -23.49 -10.15
N THR A 269 -25.64 -22.43 -10.91
CA THR A 269 -24.62 -21.42 -11.23
C THR A 269 -24.21 -20.62 -10.00
N GLU A 270 -25.13 -20.30 -9.09
CA GLU A 270 -24.82 -19.65 -7.81
C GLU A 270 -23.94 -20.54 -6.92
N LYS A 271 -24.22 -21.86 -6.88
CA LYS A 271 -23.35 -22.83 -6.18
C LYS A 271 -21.95 -22.91 -6.78
N ARG A 272 -21.85 -22.98 -8.12
CA ARG A 272 -20.56 -22.96 -8.83
C ARG A 272 -19.79 -21.67 -8.55
N ALA A 273 -20.47 -20.51 -8.55
CA ALA A 273 -19.84 -19.22 -8.28
C ALA A 273 -19.26 -19.15 -6.86
N LYS A 274 -19.97 -19.70 -5.88
CA LYS A 274 -19.46 -19.84 -4.51
C LYS A 274 -18.19 -20.69 -4.46
N LEU A 275 -18.18 -21.83 -5.17
CA LEU A 275 -17.00 -22.70 -5.24
C LEU A 275 -15.80 -22.02 -5.89
N TYR A 276 -16.01 -21.27 -6.99
CA TYR A 276 -14.95 -20.48 -7.62
C TYR A 276 -14.42 -19.37 -6.72
N TYR A 277 -15.30 -18.70 -5.97
CA TYR A 277 -14.91 -17.69 -4.98
C TYR A 277 -14.05 -18.29 -3.86
N GLU A 278 -14.48 -19.41 -3.27
CA GLU A 278 -13.73 -20.11 -2.22
C GLU A 278 -12.38 -20.62 -2.73
N ARG A 279 -12.31 -21.08 -3.99
CA ARG A 279 -11.04 -21.47 -4.62
C ARG A 279 -10.12 -20.27 -4.83
N TYR A 280 -10.66 -19.15 -5.33
CA TYR A 280 -9.89 -17.93 -5.56
C TYR A 280 -9.34 -17.37 -4.24
N ASN A 281 -10.16 -17.27 -3.19
CA ASN A 281 -9.73 -16.79 -1.88
C ASN A 281 -8.63 -17.66 -1.26
N ARG A 282 -8.77 -18.99 -1.32
CA ARG A 282 -7.72 -19.91 -0.84
C ARG A 282 -6.38 -19.67 -1.55
N LEU A 283 -6.40 -19.43 -2.86
CA LEU A 283 -5.19 -19.13 -3.62
C LEU A 283 -4.63 -17.72 -3.32
N VAL A 284 -5.49 -16.76 -2.96
CA VAL A 284 -5.05 -15.44 -2.48
C VAL A 284 -4.31 -15.57 -1.14
N GLU A 285 -4.89 -16.31 -0.19
CA GLU A 285 -4.28 -16.57 1.12
C GLU A 285 -2.95 -17.33 0.98
N GLU A 286 -2.91 -18.38 0.16
CA GLU A 286 -1.68 -19.13 -0.11
C GLU A 286 -0.60 -18.26 -0.76
N PHE A 287 -0.98 -17.41 -1.72
CA PHE A 287 -0.07 -16.47 -2.37
C PHE A 287 0.54 -15.49 -1.35
N ASN A 288 -0.30 -14.88 -0.51
CA ASN A 288 0.15 -13.92 0.50
C ASN A 288 1.10 -14.58 1.50
N ARG A 289 0.74 -15.76 2.00
CA ARG A 289 1.59 -16.54 2.91
C ARG A 289 2.96 -16.85 2.31
N LYS A 290 3.01 -17.33 1.05
CA LYS A 290 4.30 -17.60 0.38
C LYS A 290 5.12 -16.33 0.17
N GLN A 291 4.46 -15.20 -0.10
CA GLN A 291 5.13 -13.91 -0.25
C GLN A 291 5.75 -13.44 1.08
N GLU A 292 5.06 -13.62 2.20
CA GLU A 292 5.59 -13.37 3.55
C GLU A 292 6.76 -14.29 3.89
N GLU A 293 6.66 -15.60 3.57
CA GLU A 293 7.75 -16.56 3.77
C GLU A 293 9.01 -16.17 2.98
N ILE A 294 8.87 -15.72 1.74
CA ILE A 294 10.00 -15.22 0.92
C ILE A 294 10.58 -13.94 1.52
N HIS A 295 9.74 -13.02 1.99
CA HIS A 295 10.20 -11.78 2.61
C HIS A 295 11.04 -12.06 3.85
N ALA A 296 10.54 -12.87 4.77
CA ALA A 296 11.25 -13.26 5.99
C ALA A 296 12.60 -13.94 5.68
N LEU A 297 12.63 -14.82 4.67
CA LEU A 297 13.85 -15.49 4.25
C LEU A 297 14.87 -14.53 3.64
N ARG A 298 14.42 -13.50 2.90
CA ARG A 298 15.31 -12.46 2.37
C ARG A 298 15.90 -11.58 3.47
N GLU A 299 15.14 -11.29 4.52
CA GLU A 299 15.65 -10.59 5.70
C GLU A 299 16.70 -11.42 6.44
N GLU A 300 16.43 -12.71 6.66
CA GLU A 300 17.39 -13.64 7.27
C GLU A 300 18.70 -13.75 6.46
N ILE A 301 18.62 -13.80 5.12
CA ILE A 301 19.80 -13.79 4.26
C ILE A 301 20.60 -12.50 4.44
N LYS A 302 19.93 -11.34 4.47
CA LYS A 302 20.62 -10.05 4.65
C LYS A 302 21.32 -9.95 6.00
N GLU A 303 20.69 -10.41 7.08
CA GLU A 303 21.28 -10.44 8.41
C GLU A 303 22.55 -11.28 8.43
N ARG A 304 22.47 -12.51 7.88
CA ARG A 304 23.62 -13.41 7.78
C ARG A 304 24.74 -12.88 6.88
N GLU A 305 24.40 -12.19 5.79
CA GLU A 305 25.38 -11.52 4.92
C GLU A 305 26.07 -10.36 5.66
N GLY A 306 25.35 -9.63 6.51
CA GLY A 306 25.91 -8.63 7.42
C GLY A 306 26.90 -9.23 8.41
N ASP A 307 26.52 -10.32 9.09
CA ASP A 307 27.40 -11.06 10.00
C ASP A 307 28.65 -11.58 9.31
N LEU A 308 28.50 -12.13 8.09
CA LEU A 308 29.62 -12.62 7.29
C LEU A 308 30.63 -11.51 7.00
N LYS A 309 30.15 -10.30 6.67
CA LYS A 309 31.01 -9.13 6.41
C LYS A 309 31.79 -8.73 7.67
N LEU A 310 31.10 -8.64 8.81
CA LEU A 310 31.71 -8.30 10.09
C LEU A 310 32.81 -9.30 10.49
N VAL A 311 32.55 -10.60 10.35
CA VAL A 311 33.55 -11.64 10.68
C VAL A 311 34.75 -11.59 9.74
N LYS A 312 34.56 -11.25 8.46
CA LYS A 312 35.67 -11.07 7.50
C LYS A 312 36.55 -9.88 7.85
N GLU A 313 35.97 -8.73 8.17
CA GLU A 313 36.73 -7.54 8.61
C GLU A 313 37.54 -7.86 9.87
N GLN A 314 36.91 -8.54 10.82
CA GLN A 314 37.52 -9.05 12.04
C GLN A 314 38.71 -10.00 11.83
N ILE A 315 38.71 -10.80 10.76
CA ILE A 315 39.86 -11.65 10.40
C ILE A 315 40.97 -10.78 9.83
N GLY A 316 40.66 -9.87 8.90
CA GLY A 316 41.66 -8.99 8.28
C GLY A 316 42.40 -8.13 9.31
N GLU A 317 41.70 -7.63 10.34
CA GLU A 317 42.33 -6.93 11.46
C GLU A 317 43.30 -7.82 12.26
N LEU A 318 42.91 -9.06 12.53
CA LEU A 318 43.76 -10.00 13.27
C LEU A 318 44.99 -10.42 12.46
N GLU A 319 44.83 -10.67 11.16
CA GLU A 319 45.94 -11.02 10.25
C GLU A 319 46.97 -9.88 10.20
N LYS A 320 46.51 -8.62 10.10
CA LYS A 320 47.40 -7.46 10.16
C LYS A 320 48.17 -7.37 11.47
N ARG A 321 47.49 -7.58 12.61
CA ARG A 321 48.14 -7.56 13.94
C ARG A 321 49.20 -8.66 14.09
N ILE A 322 48.96 -9.85 13.52
CA ILE A 322 49.95 -10.93 13.52
C ILE A 322 51.18 -10.52 12.69
N GLN A 323 50.96 -9.96 11.50
CA GLN A 323 52.06 -9.50 10.65
C GLN A 323 52.92 -8.42 11.33
N ASP A 324 52.27 -7.43 11.96
CA ASP A 324 52.96 -6.38 12.72
C ASP A 324 53.80 -6.97 13.88
N GLN A 325 53.28 -8.01 14.54
CA GLN A 325 53.97 -8.70 15.63
C GLN A 325 55.18 -9.50 15.13
N GLU A 326 55.04 -10.25 14.02
CA GLU A 326 56.15 -10.99 13.42
C GLU A 326 57.29 -10.07 12.96
N GLU A 327 56.97 -8.90 12.40
CA GLU A 327 57.98 -7.91 12.03
C GLU A 327 58.73 -7.38 13.25
N THR A 328 58.00 -7.15 14.35
CA THR A 328 58.57 -6.69 15.62
C THR A 328 59.49 -7.76 16.23
N GLU A 329 59.08 -9.03 16.22
CA GLU A 329 59.89 -10.14 16.71
C GLU A 329 61.20 -10.29 15.93
N ARG A 330 61.16 -10.15 14.59
CA ARG A 330 62.39 -10.15 13.76
C ARG A 330 63.35 -9.01 14.14
N LYS A 331 62.82 -7.81 14.40
CA LYS A 331 63.63 -6.67 14.85
C LYS A 331 64.28 -6.94 16.21
N ILE A 332 63.53 -7.53 17.14
CA ILE A 332 64.06 -7.91 18.46
C ILE A 332 65.20 -8.92 18.34
N GLU A 333 65.04 -9.94 17.49
CA GLU A 333 66.08 -10.97 17.33
C GLU A 333 67.36 -10.41 16.69
N ALA A 334 67.23 -9.55 15.68
CA ALA A 334 68.38 -8.87 15.08
C ALA A 334 69.14 -7.99 16.10
N GLU A 335 68.44 -7.27 16.97
CA GLU A 335 69.07 -6.49 18.03
C GLU A 335 69.72 -7.38 19.11
N ARG A 336 69.18 -8.58 19.38
CA ARG A 336 69.80 -9.56 20.29
C ARG A 336 71.10 -10.11 19.74
N GLU A 337 71.15 -10.48 18.46
CA GLU A 337 72.39 -10.92 17.80
C GLU A 337 73.45 -9.82 17.87
N ARG A 338 73.06 -8.57 17.57
CA ARG A 338 73.95 -7.42 17.68
C ARG A 338 74.50 -7.23 19.10
N LEU A 339 73.67 -7.40 20.12
CA LEU A 339 74.11 -7.34 21.52
C LEU A 339 75.08 -8.47 21.87
N ALA A 340 74.86 -9.68 21.35
CA ALA A 340 75.77 -10.81 21.56
C ALA A 340 77.15 -10.55 20.95
N ASP A 341 77.20 -10.02 19.72
CA ASP A 341 78.46 -9.64 19.05
C ASP A 341 79.23 -8.57 19.83
N LEU A 342 78.52 -7.55 20.33
CA LEU A 342 79.13 -6.48 21.14
C LEU A 342 79.70 -7.00 22.46
N ASN A 343 79.02 -7.93 23.13
CA ASN A 343 79.51 -8.55 24.35
C ASN A 343 80.76 -9.41 24.09
N LEU A 344 80.76 -10.19 23.00
CA LEU A 344 81.94 -10.99 22.62
C LEU A 344 83.14 -10.10 22.32
N LEU A 345 82.94 -8.98 21.61
CA LEU A 345 83.99 -8.01 21.34
C LEU A 345 84.59 -7.46 22.64
N GLU A 346 83.74 -7.12 23.62
CA GLU A 346 84.19 -6.65 24.93
C GLU A 346 85.10 -7.68 25.63
N ASP A 347 84.70 -8.96 25.63
CA ASP A 347 85.47 -10.05 26.25
C ASP A 347 86.81 -10.31 25.55
N VAL A 348 86.82 -10.28 24.21
CA VAL A 348 88.05 -10.40 23.42
C VAL A 348 89.02 -9.25 23.73
N MET A 349 88.52 -8.01 23.77
CA MET A 349 89.35 -6.83 24.07
C MET A 349 89.96 -6.90 25.49
N LYS A 350 89.19 -7.36 26.47
CA LYS A 350 89.68 -7.61 27.85
C LYS A 350 90.79 -8.66 27.86
N SER A 351 90.59 -9.78 27.19
CA SER A 351 91.55 -10.90 27.13
C SER A 351 92.84 -10.52 26.41
N PHE A 352 92.72 -9.81 25.29
CA PHE A 352 93.87 -9.31 24.52
C PHE A 352 94.77 -8.42 25.38
N ARG A 353 94.19 -7.49 26.14
CA ARG A 353 94.95 -6.61 27.06
C ARG A 353 95.77 -7.43 28.07
N ILE A 354 95.19 -8.48 28.64
CA ILE A 354 95.84 -9.34 29.63
C ILE A 354 97.02 -10.11 29.00
N ASP A 355 96.80 -10.71 27.81
CA ASP A 355 97.85 -11.46 27.10
C ASP A 355 99.07 -10.56 26.78
N ILE A 356 98.83 -9.33 26.28
CA ILE A 356 99.91 -8.38 25.97
C ILE A 356 100.77 -8.08 27.21
N ILE A 357 100.16 -7.78 28.35
CA ILE A 357 100.86 -7.46 29.60
C ILE A 357 101.71 -8.66 30.07
N SER A 358 101.14 -9.87 30.01
CA SER A 358 101.82 -11.09 30.48
C SER A 358 103.13 -11.41 29.73
N ARG A 359 103.27 -10.95 28.48
CA ARG A 359 104.47 -11.18 27.65
C ARG A 359 105.54 -10.11 27.83
N ILE A 360 105.15 -8.86 28.07
CA ILE A 360 106.08 -7.72 28.15
C ILE A 360 107.03 -7.87 29.35
N ARG A 361 106.48 -8.12 30.54
CA ARG A 361 107.24 -8.13 31.79
C ARG A 361 108.35 -9.20 31.85
N PRO A 362 108.09 -10.48 31.50
CA PRO A 362 109.15 -11.50 31.46
C PRO A 362 110.24 -11.19 30.42
N THR A 363 109.86 -10.58 29.28
CA THR A 363 110.81 -10.20 28.23
C THR A 363 111.80 -9.15 28.74
N ILE A 364 111.31 -8.09 29.40
CA ILE A 364 112.17 -7.06 30.01
C ILE A 364 113.07 -7.67 31.08
N SER A 365 112.52 -8.52 31.94
CA SER A 365 113.28 -9.20 33.01
C SER A 365 114.42 -10.07 32.44
N THR A 366 114.17 -10.76 31.34
CA THR A 366 115.17 -11.60 30.65
C THR A 366 116.32 -10.75 30.10
N TYR A 367 116.02 -9.67 29.39
CA TYR A 367 117.06 -8.77 28.86
C TYR A 367 117.84 -8.09 29.99
N ALA A 368 117.15 -7.60 31.02
CA ALA A 368 117.79 -6.94 32.14
C ALA A 368 118.68 -7.89 32.95
N SER A 369 118.25 -9.14 33.17
CA SER A 369 119.05 -10.17 33.85
C SER A 369 120.36 -10.46 33.10
N LYS A 370 120.29 -10.61 31.78
CA LYS A 370 121.48 -10.84 30.94
C LYS A 370 122.47 -9.68 31.01
N LEU A 371 121.98 -8.44 31.00
CA LEU A 371 122.83 -7.26 31.16
C LEU A 371 123.43 -7.21 32.57
N LEU A 372 122.65 -7.49 33.60
CA LEU A 372 123.11 -7.47 34.99
C LEU A 372 124.24 -8.49 35.24
N GLU A 373 124.12 -9.70 34.69
CA GLU A 373 125.13 -10.74 34.81
C GLU A 373 126.48 -10.29 34.24
N ILE A 374 126.46 -9.68 33.05
CA ILE A 374 127.66 -9.13 32.39
C ILE A 374 128.25 -7.98 33.23
N LEU A 375 127.40 -7.07 33.69
CA LEU A 375 127.83 -5.86 34.38
C LEU A 375 128.42 -6.12 35.76
N THR A 376 128.03 -7.22 36.39
CA THR A 376 128.43 -7.56 37.75
C THR A 376 129.47 -8.68 37.82
N ASP A 377 130.06 -9.07 36.67
CA ASP A 377 130.96 -10.23 36.53
C ASP A 377 130.37 -11.50 37.16
N GLY A 378 129.05 -11.71 36.97
CA GLY A 378 128.33 -12.86 37.49
C GLY A 378 127.97 -12.80 38.98
N LYS A 379 128.23 -11.69 39.69
CA LYS A 379 127.80 -11.53 41.11
C LYS A 379 126.28 -11.62 41.23
N TYR A 380 125.54 -11.00 40.31
CA TYR A 380 124.09 -11.06 40.25
C TYR A 380 123.67 -11.48 38.84
N SER A 381 122.90 -12.56 38.75
CA SER A 381 122.50 -13.16 37.46
C SER A 381 121.02 -13.01 37.14
N THR A 382 120.21 -12.55 38.08
CA THR A 382 118.75 -12.50 37.90
C THR A 382 118.15 -11.21 38.45
N LEU A 383 117.42 -10.54 37.57
CA LEU A 383 116.65 -9.33 37.80
C LEU A 383 115.24 -9.53 37.22
N GLU A 384 114.24 -9.39 38.06
CA GLU A 384 112.84 -9.56 37.71
C GLU A 384 112.02 -8.31 38.04
N LEU A 385 110.91 -8.15 37.33
CA LEU A 385 109.87 -7.18 37.63
C LEU A 385 108.66 -7.92 38.19
N ASP A 386 108.07 -7.41 39.28
CA ASP A 386 106.86 -7.97 39.86
C ASP A 386 105.58 -7.51 39.12
N GLU A 387 104.39 -7.81 39.64
CA GLU A 387 103.12 -7.39 39.03
C GLU A 387 102.90 -5.87 39.01
N ASN A 388 103.60 -5.14 39.88
CA ASN A 388 103.57 -3.69 39.98
C ASN A 388 104.77 -3.03 39.28
N TYR A 389 105.60 -3.80 38.57
CA TYR A 389 106.84 -3.36 37.93
C TYR A 389 107.93 -2.89 38.92
N GLU A 390 107.93 -3.40 40.15
CA GLU A 390 109.03 -3.20 41.09
C GLU A 390 110.21 -4.13 40.77
N ILE A 391 111.43 -3.60 40.93
CA ILE A 391 112.67 -4.34 40.63
C ILE A 391 113.01 -5.28 41.79
N LEU A 392 113.08 -6.57 41.47
CA LEU A 392 113.56 -7.63 42.34
C LEU A 392 114.89 -8.16 41.82
N MET A 393 115.95 -8.08 42.63
CA MET A 393 117.26 -8.62 42.29
C MET A 393 117.60 -9.80 43.19
N TYR A 394 118.11 -10.88 42.58
CA TYR A 394 118.42 -12.11 43.31
C TYR A 394 119.86 -12.11 43.80
N ASP A 395 120.02 -12.40 45.07
CA ASP A 395 121.30 -12.56 45.75
C ASP A 395 121.32 -13.92 46.43
N ASN A 396 122.27 -14.78 46.03
CA ASN A 396 122.38 -16.17 46.51
C ASN A 396 121.06 -16.96 46.42
N GLY A 397 120.30 -16.75 45.33
CA GLY A 397 119.04 -17.46 45.06
C GLY A 397 117.81 -16.92 45.79
N ARG A 398 117.91 -15.81 46.53
CA ARG A 398 116.76 -15.14 47.17
C ARG A 398 116.49 -13.79 46.51
N ALA A 399 115.22 -13.52 46.20
CA ALA A 399 114.78 -12.25 45.67
C ALA A 399 114.73 -11.18 46.77
N TYR A 400 115.28 -10.00 46.47
CA TYR A 400 115.18 -8.84 47.33
C TYR A 400 114.78 -7.61 46.51
N ASN A 401 114.00 -6.72 47.12
CA ASN A 401 113.70 -5.42 46.53
C ASN A 401 115.00 -4.61 46.37
N ILE A 402 115.09 -3.83 45.28
CA ILE A 402 116.30 -3.10 44.92
C ILE A 402 116.81 -2.16 46.03
N ASN A 403 115.90 -1.64 46.86
CA ASN A 403 116.21 -0.75 48.00
C ASN A 403 117.14 -1.37 49.05
N ARG A 404 117.32 -2.71 49.05
CA ARG A 404 118.26 -3.42 49.95
C ARG A 404 119.73 -3.26 49.52
N PHE A 405 119.96 -3.04 48.24
CA PHE A 405 121.31 -3.06 47.65
C PHE A 405 121.97 -1.68 47.79
N SER A 406 123.28 -1.59 47.49
CA SER A 406 123.95 -0.28 47.55
C SER A 406 123.45 0.64 46.44
N GLY A 407 123.56 1.97 46.63
CA GLY A 407 123.13 2.93 45.60
C GLY A 407 123.76 2.68 44.22
N GLY A 408 125.04 2.28 44.18
CA GLY A 408 125.68 1.89 42.92
C GLY A 408 125.14 0.58 42.31
N GLU A 409 124.58 -0.35 43.10
CA GLU A 409 123.91 -1.55 42.60
C GLU A 409 122.48 -1.26 42.13
N GLU A 410 121.78 -0.35 42.81
CA GLU A 410 120.48 0.16 42.39
C GLU A 410 120.58 0.92 41.05
N ASP A 411 121.56 1.80 40.89
CA ASP A 411 121.82 2.51 39.63
C ASP A 411 122.08 1.53 38.48
N LEU A 412 122.84 0.47 38.76
CA LEU A 412 123.17 -0.55 37.77
C LEU A 412 121.93 -1.36 37.34
N ALA A 413 121.08 -1.76 38.28
CA ALA A 413 119.83 -2.47 38.00
C ALA A 413 118.85 -1.60 37.19
N ASN A 414 118.74 -0.31 37.53
CA ASN A 414 117.95 0.65 36.77
C ASN A 414 118.48 0.84 35.34
N LEU A 415 119.81 0.89 35.17
CA LEU A 415 120.43 0.93 33.84
C LEU A 415 120.10 -0.33 33.03
N CYS A 416 120.17 -1.52 33.64
CA CYS A 416 119.80 -2.78 32.99
C CYS A 416 118.35 -2.77 32.50
N ILE A 417 117.41 -2.31 33.33
CA ILE A 417 115.99 -2.21 32.95
C ILE A 417 115.79 -1.21 31.81
N ARG A 418 116.40 -0.03 31.87
CA ARG A 418 116.28 0.99 30.81
C ARG A 418 116.80 0.45 29.48
N LEU A 419 117.98 -0.17 29.49
CA LEU A 419 118.56 -0.80 28.31
C LEU A 419 117.69 -1.97 27.81
N ALA A 420 117.15 -2.80 28.70
CA ALA A 420 116.24 -3.88 28.35
C ALA A 420 114.93 -3.39 27.71
N ILE A 421 114.37 -2.29 28.20
CA ILE A 421 113.19 -1.66 27.59
C ILE A 421 113.54 -1.10 26.21
N SER A 422 114.66 -0.38 26.09
CA SER A 422 115.13 0.14 24.80
C SER A 422 115.38 -0.98 23.79
N GLU A 423 116.00 -2.08 24.22
CA GLU A 423 116.25 -3.26 23.39
C GLU A 423 114.94 -3.94 22.97
N MET A 424 114.00 -4.13 23.89
CA MET A 424 112.69 -4.71 23.60
C MET A 424 111.85 -3.85 22.64
N LEU A 425 111.90 -2.53 22.79
CA LEU A 425 111.24 -1.59 21.87
C LEU A 425 111.89 -1.63 20.49
N ALA A 426 113.22 -1.73 20.42
CA ALA A 426 113.95 -1.88 19.16
C ALA A 426 113.55 -3.16 18.42
N ASP A 427 113.49 -4.30 19.12
CA ASP A 427 113.11 -5.56 18.50
C ASP A 427 111.67 -5.57 17.97
N ARG A 428 110.73 -4.95 18.70
CA ARG A 428 109.30 -4.96 18.34
C ARG A 428 108.92 -3.92 17.28
N ALA A 429 109.60 -2.77 17.25
CA ALA A 429 109.32 -1.72 16.27
C ALA A 429 109.79 -2.10 14.86
N GLY A 430 110.60 -3.16 14.70
CA GLY A 430 111.11 -3.61 13.40
C GLY A 430 112.01 -2.58 12.70
N GLY A 431 112.50 -1.58 13.43
CA GLY A 431 113.35 -0.50 12.93
C GLY A 431 114.63 -0.37 13.77
N GLU A 432 115.74 0.00 13.12
CA GLU A 432 117.03 0.25 13.77
C GLU A 432 116.91 1.49 14.68
N PHE A 433 116.95 1.31 16.01
CA PHE A 433 117.20 2.44 16.90
C PHE A 433 118.64 2.91 16.68
N ASN A 434 118.78 4.07 16.06
CA ASN A 434 120.08 4.51 15.56
C ASN A 434 121.02 5.02 16.65
N PHE A 435 120.50 5.43 17.81
CA PHE A 435 121.36 5.88 18.89
C PHE A 435 120.76 5.72 20.30
N ILE A 436 121.63 5.69 21.30
CA ILE A 436 121.30 5.84 22.73
C ILE A 436 122.21 6.91 23.34
N ILE A 437 121.68 7.69 24.27
CA ILE A 437 122.43 8.69 25.04
C ILE A 437 122.37 8.30 26.51
N LEU A 438 123.53 8.19 27.13
CA LEU A 438 123.72 7.79 28.52
C LEU A 438 124.44 8.92 29.25
N ASP A 439 123.72 9.59 30.14
CA ASP A 439 124.20 10.75 30.87
C ASP A 439 124.57 10.37 32.31
N GLU A 440 125.82 10.61 32.69
CA GLU A 440 126.41 10.41 34.02
C GLU A 440 126.17 9.03 34.68
N ILE A 441 126.06 7.98 33.86
CA ILE A 441 125.80 6.60 34.32
C ILE A 441 126.95 5.94 35.09
N PHE A 442 128.10 6.62 35.20
CA PHE A 442 129.32 6.09 35.83
C PHE A 442 129.60 6.68 37.22
N GLY A 443 128.91 7.75 37.63
CA GLY A 443 129.29 8.56 38.79
C GLY A 443 129.33 7.80 40.13
N SER A 444 128.50 6.78 40.31
CA SER A 444 128.41 5.96 41.52
C SER A 444 129.20 4.64 41.45
N GLN A 445 130.00 4.43 40.39
CA GLN A 445 130.58 3.13 40.05
C GLN A 445 132.10 3.07 40.25
N ASP A 446 132.60 1.95 40.78
CA ASP A 446 134.04 1.73 40.93
C ASP A 446 134.75 1.46 39.58
N ALA A 447 136.09 1.46 39.57
CA ALA A 447 136.89 1.28 38.35
C ALA A 447 136.69 -0.06 37.61
N ASN A 448 136.24 -1.12 38.31
CA ASN A 448 135.94 -2.40 37.67
C ASN A 448 134.53 -2.34 37.04
N ARG A 449 133.54 -1.85 37.79
CA ARG A 449 132.16 -1.68 37.29
C ARG A 449 132.08 -0.74 36.10
N ARG A 450 132.83 0.38 36.11
CA ARG A 450 132.92 1.29 34.95
C ARG A 450 133.41 0.56 33.69
N ARG A 451 134.41 -0.32 33.82
CA ARG A 451 134.91 -1.16 32.71
C ARG A 451 133.87 -2.18 32.24
N ASN A 452 133.12 -2.79 33.16
CA ASN A 452 132.07 -3.74 32.83
C ASN A 452 130.91 -3.06 32.10
N ILE A 453 130.53 -1.85 32.52
CA ILE A 453 129.53 -1.01 31.83
C ILE A 453 129.96 -0.71 30.40
N ILE A 454 131.19 -0.24 30.18
CA ILE A 454 131.69 0.00 28.82
C ILE A 454 131.69 -1.30 27.99
N SER A 455 132.10 -2.42 28.57
CA SER A 455 132.10 -3.72 27.89
C SER A 455 130.69 -4.16 27.49
N ALA A 456 129.70 -3.99 28.36
CA ALA A 456 128.30 -4.27 28.06
C ALA A 456 127.74 -3.33 26.98
N LEU A 457 128.06 -2.03 27.02
CA LEU A 457 127.67 -1.08 25.99
C LEU A 457 128.29 -1.42 24.62
N ASN A 458 129.53 -1.88 24.59
CA ASN A 458 130.16 -2.37 23.36
C ASN A 458 129.48 -3.63 22.82
N LEU A 459 129.01 -4.56 23.68
CA LEU A 459 128.19 -5.69 23.20
C LEU A 459 126.88 -5.22 22.57
N LEU A 460 126.33 -4.11 23.08
CA LEU A 460 125.13 -3.48 22.55
C LEU A 460 125.38 -2.65 21.28
N SER A 461 126.62 -2.38 20.87
CA SER A 461 126.92 -1.62 19.64
C SER A 461 126.45 -2.32 18.36
N ASN A 462 126.23 -3.64 18.41
CA ASN A 462 125.64 -4.38 17.30
C ASN A 462 124.12 -4.14 17.16
N ARG A 463 123.46 -3.63 18.20
CA ARG A 463 122.01 -3.34 18.24
C ARG A 463 121.73 -1.85 18.15
N PHE A 464 122.57 -1.02 18.77
CA PHE A 464 122.51 0.44 18.70
C PHE A 464 123.71 0.96 17.90
N ARG A 465 123.44 1.59 16.76
CA ARG A 465 124.49 2.05 15.83
C ARG A 465 125.39 3.15 16.39
N GLN A 466 124.88 3.94 17.34
CA GLN A 466 125.61 5.04 17.98
C GLN A 466 125.30 5.11 19.48
N ILE A 467 126.33 5.08 20.32
CA ILE A 467 126.18 5.19 21.78
C ILE A 467 126.91 6.47 22.20
N PHE A 468 126.15 7.44 22.71
CA PHE A 468 126.70 8.64 23.33
C PHE A 468 126.79 8.45 24.84
N ILE A 469 127.98 8.73 25.38
CA ILE A 469 128.23 8.70 26.81
C ILE A 469 128.65 10.10 27.23
N ILE A 470 127.94 10.66 28.19
CA ILE A 470 128.28 11.94 28.83
C ILE A 470 128.76 11.61 30.24
N THR A 471 130.01 11.96 30.55
CA THR A 471 130.56 11.75 31.89
C THR A 471 131.71 12.69 32.20
N HIS A 472 131.82 13.13 33.45
CA HIS A 472 132.96 13.86 34.00
C HIS A 472 134.16 12.96 34.36
N ILE A 473 134.03 11.63 34.23
CA ILE A 473 135.06 10.68 34.62
C ILE A 473 136.12 10.53 33.51
N GLU A 474 137.35 10.95 33.79
CA GLU A 474 138.45 10.91 32.81
C GLU A 474 138.85 9.49 32.38
N ASP A 475 138.80 8.51 33.29
CA ASP A 475 139.19 7.12 33.00
C ASP A 475 138.37 6.52 31.84
N VAL A 476 137.13 6.97 31.64
CA VAL A 476 136.24 6.47 30.59
C VAL A 476 136.75 6.83 29.19
N LYS A 477 137.49 7.95 29.05
CA LYS A 477 138.05 8.39 27.76
C LYS A 477 138.93 7.32 27.10
N GLN A 478 139.56 6.44 27.89
CA GLN A 478 140.43 5.38 27.38
C GLN A 478 139.67 4.23 26.71
N PHE A 479 138.36 4.10 26.95
CA PHE A 479 137.56 2.98 26.48
C PHE A 479 136.56 3.34 25.37
N VAL A 480 136.54 4.61 24.94
CA VAL A 480 135.66 5.11 23.88
C VAL A 480 136.46 5.47 22.63
N ASN A 481 135.85 5.34 21.45
CA ASN A 481 136.54 5.57 20.18
C ASN A 481 136.79 7.04 19.86
N ASN A 482 135.90 7.93 20.29
CA ASN A 482 135.98 9.37 20.06
C ASN A 482 135.55 10.09 21.34
N ALA A 483 136.21 11.19 21.70
CA ALA A 483 135.88 11.98 22.88
C ALA A 483 135.58 13.44 22.51
N ILE A 484 134.57 14.02 23.15
CA ILE A 484 134.32 15.47 23.09
C ILE A 484 134.54 16.01 24.49
N SER A 485 135.69 16.65 24.70
CA SER A 485 136.06 17.26 25.97
C SER A 485 135.45 18.67 26.05
N VAL A 486 134.73 18.96 27.13
CA VAL A 486 134.09 20.26 27.38
C VAL A 486 134.79 20.93 28.56
N TYR A 487 135.23 22.18 28.39
CA TYR A 487 135.95 22.95 29.39
C TYR A 487 135.20 24.25 29.71
N GLU A 488 135.11 24.63 30.98
CA GLU A 488 134.60 25.94 31.41
C GLU A 488 135.74 26.98 31.39
N ILE A 489 135.46 28.16 30.85
CA ILE A 489 136.39 29.30 30.79
C ILE A 489 136.01 30.29 31.90
N GLU A 490 136.97 31.08 32.40
CA GLU A 490 136.81 32.03 33.52
C GLU A 490 135.66 33.06 33.35
N ASP A 491 135.18 33.29 32.13
CA ASP A 491 134.04 34.18 31.83
C ASP A 491 132.66 33.50 31.93
N GLY A 492 132.61 32.23 32.33
CA GLY A 492 131.39 31.43 32.46
C GLY A 492 130.90 30.81 31.15
N THR A 493 131.68 30.90 30.05
CA THR A 493 131.38 30.20 28.80
C THR A 493 132.09 28.85 28.72
N SER A 494 131.56 27.90 27.95
CA SER A 494 132.19 26.58 27.74
C SER A 494 132.82 26.47 26.35
N LYS A 495 133.98 25.82 26.26
CA LYS A 495 134.67 25.51 25.01
C LYS A 495 134.79 24.01 24.83
N ILE A 496 134.51 23.53 23.62
CA ILE A 496 134.63 22.12 23.26
C ILE A 496 135.94 21.85 22.52
N LYS A 497 136.51 20.67 22.74
CA LYS A 497 137.63 20.12 21.98
C LYS A 497 137.28 18.68 21.60
N ILE A 498 137.33 18.40 20.31
CA ILE A 498 137.13 17.04 19.79
C ILE A 498 138.48 16.34 19.82
N GLU A 499 138.54 15.16 20.43
CA GLU A 499 139.74 14.36 20.67
C GLU A 499 139.57 12.91 20.18
#